data_AF-A0A2G5U1A6-F1
#
_entry.id   AF-A0A2G5U1A6-F1
#
_cell.length_a   1.000
_cell.length_b   1.000
_cell.length_c   1.000
_cell.angle_alpha   90.00
_cell.angle_beta   90.00
_cell.angle_gamma   90.00
#
_symmetry.space_group_name_H-M   'P 1'
#
loop_
_entity.id
_entity.type
_entity.pdbx_description
1 polymer ?
#
loop_
_entity_poly.entity_id
_entity_poly.type
_entity_poly.pdbx_seq_one_letter_code
_entity_poly.pdbx_strand_id
1 'polypeptide(L)'
;MWPSESDLEPLDSIIDRMNPISGFPYPMKSAMNPGFPRNVGDPWIGAYTKNGFWFKLTWGGEEEWKEVANEMWYRNEFLVDSDTFQLYEKAVPLKFLVAKNIRGEVLGLALLSTSDLSNFSIVGPIFVQEDFRHVGIGSILMKEIIKENTEIAFNSISYLLPKIDEKFNLTPKSMRTFGRIRVTNPSGFPNLKEEKTGVILSFAKKISDEQWDKISEFGESCTNEKRNWRPFSDEKNQLVAAFDKDSGDCIGISVLREIENEDGRIPDLLVAPLYAKSPTIAEVLLRKTFKKHYFRTQKTTTISTWTILQSTVDQSISSSSPHLNLL
;
A
#
# COMPACT_ATOMS: atom_id res chain seq x y z
N MET A 1 -20.23 -12.03 32.38
CA MET A 1 -20.37 -11.02 33.45
C MET A 1 -19.67 -9.79 32.92
N TRP A 2 -20.38 -8.68 32.72
CA TRP A 2 -19.76 -7.44 32.23
C TRP A 2 -18.87 -6.86 33.34
N PRO A 3 -17.69 -6.30 33.02
CA PRO A 3 -16.88 -5.62 34.01
C PRO A 3 -17.66 -4.43 34.59
N SER A 4 -17.59 -4.32 35.91
CA SER A 4 -18.17 -3.25 36.71
C SER A 4 -17.20 -2.06 36.80
N GLU A 5 -17.67 -0.87 37.16
CA GLU A 5 -16.77 0.29 37.39
C GLU A 5 -15.69 0.00 38.44
N SER A 6 -15.92 -0.92 39.37
CA SER A 6 -14.93 -1.40 40.34
C SER A 6 -13.79 -2.24 39.74
N ASP A 7 -13.90 -2.67 38.49
CA ASP A 7 -12.83 -3.37 37.76
C ASP A 7 -11.90 -2.39 37.01
N LEU A 8 -12.24 -1.09 36.98
CA LEU A 8 -11.40 -0.04 36.42
C LEU A 8 -10.36 0.41 37.45
N GLU A 9 -9.15 0.64 36.97
CA GLU A 9 -8.05 1.08 37.83
C GLU A 9 -8.27 2.52 38.31
N PRO A 10 -7.95 2.84 39.58
CA PRO A 10 -8.06 4.21 40.08
C PRO A 10 -7.23 5.20 39.25
N LEU A 11 -7.77 6.41 39.05
CA LEU A 11 -7.14 7.46 38.25
C LEU A 11 -5.73 7.80 38.73
N ASP A 12 -5.51 7.80 40.05
CA ASP A 12 -4.21 8.10 40.65
C ASP A 12 -3.13 7.09 40.23
N SER A 13 -3.48 5.81 40.15
CA SER A 13 -2.58 4.75 39.67
C SER A 13 -2.26 4.87 38.18
N ILE A 14 -3.14 5.52 37.39
CA ILE A 14 -2.90 5.83 35.98
C ILE A 14 -1.91 7.00 35.88
N ILE A 15 -2.13 8.06 36.66
CA ILE A 15 -1.28 9.26 36.69
C ILE A 15 0.14 8.91 37.13
N ASP A 16 0.30 8.06 38.15
CA ASP A 16 1.62 7.64 38.64
C ASP A 16 2.47 6.92 37.58
N ARG A 17 1.84 6.19 36.64
CA ARG A 17 2.53 5.54 35.51
C ARG A 17 2.86 6.48 34.37
N MET A 18 2.16 7.61 34.28
CA MET A 18 2.41 8.64 33.27
C MET A 18 3.58 9.55 33.66
N ASN A 19 4.19 9.35 34.82
CA ASN A 19 5.45 10.01 35.17
C ASN A 19 6.60 9.40 34.36
N PRO A 20 7.21 10.14 33.42
CA PRO A 20 8.29 9.61 32.59
C PRO A 20 9.50 9.24 33.45
N ILE A 21 9.91 7.96 33.36
CA ILE A 21 11.23 7.54 33.79
C ILE A 21 12.19 7.81 32.63
N SER A 22 13.13 8.73 32.82
CA SER A 22 14.08 9.11 31.76
C SER A 22 14.81 7.89 31.20
N GLY A 23 14.75 7.71 29.88
CA GLY A 23 15.42 6.61 29.18
C GLY A 23 14.63 5.29 29.08
N PHE A 24 13.44 5.18 29.68
CA PHE A 24 12.60 3.99 29.55
C PHE A 24 11.29 4.32 28.81
N PRO A 25 10.83 3.44 27.89
CA PRO A 25 9.50 3.59 27.30
C PRO A 25 8.43 3.53 28.39
N TYR A 26 7.36 4.30 28.23
CA TYR A 26 6.23 4.25 29.18
C TYR A 26 5.72 2.81 29.33
N PRO A 27 5.64 2.27 30.55
CA PRO A 27 5.08 0.95 30.78
C PRO A 27 3.57 1.01 30.58
N MET A 28 3.10 0.82 29.34
CA MET A 28 1.69 0.67 29.05
C MET A 28 1.20 -0.64 29.67
N LYS A 29 0.20 -0.57 30.56
CA LYS A 29 -0.49 -1.79 31.00
C LYS A 29 -1.14 -2.39 29.77
N SER A 30 -0.93 -3.70 29.55
CA SER A 30 -1.71 -4.40 28.53
C SER A 30 -3.18 -4.16 28.85
N ALA A 31 -3.97 -3.71 27.87
CA ALA A 31 -5.41 -3.58 27.98
C ALA A 31 -6.06 -4.98 27.99
N MET A 32 -5.57 -5.81 28.92
CA MET A 32 -5.98 -7.17 29.14
C MET A 32 -7.16 -7.11 30.09
N ASN A 33 -8.32 -7.55 29.63
CA ASN A 33 -9.48 -7.61 30.47
C ASN A 33 -9.57 -9.00 31.12
N PRO A 34 -9.36 -9.13 32.45
CA PRO A 34 -9.38 -10.43 33.12
C PRO A 34 -10.75 -11.10 33.12
N GLY A 35 -11.83 -10.33 32.99
CA GLY A 35 -13.20 -10.85 33.00
C GLY A 35 -13.69 -11.43 31.68
N PHE A 36 -12.97 -11.22 30.57
CA PHE A 36 -13.38 -11.70 29.25
C PHE A 36 -12.67 -12.99 28.82
N PRO A 37 -13.37 -13.88 28.08
CA PRO A 37 -12.77 -15.04 27.45
C PRO A 37 -11.61 -14.64 26.54
N ARG A 38 -10.64 -15.54 26.31
CA ARG A 38 -9.42 -15.26 25.54
C ARG A 38 -9.16 -16.33 24.50
N ASN A 39 -8.79 -15.91 23.29
CA ASN A 39 -8.50 -16.81 22.16
C ASN A 39 -9.61 -17.84 21.91
N VAL A 40 -10.88 -17.43 22.04
CA VAL A 40 -12.05 -18.28 21.83
C VAL A 40 -13.06 -17.63 20.89
N GLY A 41 -13.89 -18.45 20.27
CA GLY A 41 -14.93 -18.03 19.35
C GLY A 41 -14.52 -18.15 17.88
N ASP A 42 -15.52 -18.03 17.02
CA ASP A 42 -15.35 -18.01 15.56
C ASP A 42 -15.29 -16.56 15.11
N PRO A 43 -14.21 -16.08 14.47
CA PRO A 43 -14.10 -14.72 13.98
C PRO A 43 -15.28 -14.26 13.11
N TRP A 44 -15.94 -15.16 12.36
CA TRP A 44 -17.09 -14.82 11.51
C TRP A 44 -18.40 -14.62 12.25
N ILE A 45 -18.51 -15.13 13.48
CA ILE A 45 -19.70 -14.98 14.35
C ILE A 45 -19.41 -13.93 15.45
N GLY A 46 -18.21 -14.02 16.02
CA GLY A 46 -17.68 -13.20 17.11
C GLY A 46 -16.63 -14.00 17.88
N ALA A 47 -15.45 -13.40 18.06
CA ALA A 47 -14.31 -14.01 18.74
C ALA A 47 -13.64 -13.05 19.71
N TYR A 48 -12.89 -13.61 20.65
CA TYR A 48 -12.08 -12.86 21.60
C TYR A 48 -10.59 -13.00 21.28
N THR A 49 -9.90 -11.86 21.22
CA THR A 49 -8.45 -11.78 21.06
C THR A 49 -7.70 -12.36 22.27
N LYS A 50 -6.35 -12.40 22.18
CA LYS A 50 -5.49 -12.86 23.29
C LYS A 50 -5.70 -12.05 24.58
N ASN A 51 -6.06 -10.77 24.45
CA ASN A 51 -6.22 -9.87 25.58
C ASN A 51 -7.69 -9.70 26.01
N GLY A 52 -8.62 -10.46 25.41
CA GLY A 52 -10.04 -10.44 25.79
C GLY A 52 -10.86 -9.36 25.08
N PHE A 53 -10.36 -8.76 23.99
CA PHE A 53 -11.18 -7.89 23.15
C PHE A 53 -12.07 -8.71 22.22
N TRP A 54 -13.36 -8.40 22.20
CA TRP A 54 -14.29 -8.99 21.24
C TRP A 54 -14.14 -8.32 19.86
N PHE A 55 -14.16 -9.12 18.81
CA PHE A 55 -14.25 -8.65 17.43
C PHE A 55 -15.01 -9.65 16.56
N LYS A 56 -15.47 -9.18 15.41
CA LYS A 56 -16.06 -10.01 14.35
C LYS A 56 -15.51 -9.59 12.99
N LEU A 57 -15.35 -10.56 12.10
CA LEU A 57 -14.95 -10.34 10.74
C LEU A 57 -16.15 -10.09 9.83
N THR A 58 -16.00 -9.12 8.95
CA THR A 58 -16.96 -8.79 7.90
C THR A 58 -16.20 -8.38 6.64
N TRP A 59 -16.78 -8.63 5.48
CA TRP A 59 -16.34 -7.97 4.26
C TRP A 59 -16.71 -6.48 4.33
N GLY A 60 -15.75 -5.61 4.07
CA GLY A 60 -15.95 -4.16 4.09
C GLY A 60 -16.10 -3.55 2.69
N GLY A 61 -16.38 -2.25 2.68
CA GLY A 61 -16.46 -1.37 1.52
C GLY A 61 -15.97 0.06 1.85
N GLU A 62 -16.11 0.97 0.91
CA GLU A 62 -15.54 2.32 0.96
C GLU A 62 -15.61 3.05 2.32
N GLU A 63 -16.69 2.86 3.09
CA GLU A 63 -16.87 3.45 4.42
C GLU A 63 -15.77 3.04 5.41
N GLU A 64 -15.49 1.73 5.53
CA GLU A 64 -14.44 1.25 6.45
C GLU A 64 -13.04 1.66 5.98
N TRP A 65 -12.83 1.79 4.66
CA TRP A 65 -11.56 2.32 4.15
C TRP A 65 -11.36 3.77 4.57
N LYS A 66 -12.40 4.61 4.41
CA LYS A 66 -12.36 6.02 4.81
C LYS A 66 -12.09 6.19 6.30
N GLU A 67 -12.67 5.34 7.15
CA GLU A 67 -12.43 5.36 8.60
C GLU A 67 -10.95 5.16 8.95
N VAL A 68 -10.24 4.27 8.25
CA VAL A 68 -8.86 3.94 8.60
C VAL A 68 -7.79 4.60 7.74
N ALA A 69 -8.12 5.10 6.54
CA ALA A 69 -7.14 5.68 5.61
C ALA A 69 -6.39 6.85 6.24
N ASN A 70 -7.13 7.71 6.97
CA ASN A 70 -6.55 8.81 7.72
C ASN A 70 -5.61 8.28 8.82
N GLU A 71 -6.03 7.30 9.61
CA GLU A 71 -5.20 6.69 10.67
C GLU A 71 -3.92 6.02 10.11
N MET A 72 -4.03 5.35 8.95
CA MET A 72 -2.90 4.76 8.24
C MET A 72 -1.87 5.81 7.82
N TRP A 73 -2.33 6.97 7.35
CA TRP A 73 -1.45 8.09 7.05
C TRP A 73 -0.83 8.69 8.32
N TYR A 74 -1.66 9.13 9.28
CA TYR A 74 -1.25 9.91 10.44
C TYR A 74 -0.29 9.15 11.37
N ARG A 75 -0.59 7.88 11.65
CA ARG A 75 0.16 7.11 12.64
C ARG A 75 1.30 6.29 12.06
N ASN A 76 1.25 6.01 10.76
CA ASN A 76 2.11 5.01 10.14
C ASN A 76 2.73 5.45 8.81
N GLU A 77 2.46 6.69 8.37
CA GLU A 77 3.01 7.27 7.14
C GLU A 77 2.77 6.43 5.89
N PHE A 78 1.68 5.64 5.86
CA PHE A 78 1.24 4.99 4.63
C PHE A 78 0.80 6.06 3.64
N LEU A 79 1.32 6.00 2.41
CA LEU A 79 0.97 6.95 1.35
C LEU A 79 -0.39 6.63 0.71
N VAL A 80 -1.45 6.70 1.52
CA VAL A 80 -2.84 6.42 1.15
C VAL A 80 -3.75 7.56 1.59
N ASP A 81 -4.84 7.76 0.85
CA ASP A 81 -5.93 8.71 1.14
C ASP A 81 -7.29 7.99 1.05
N SER A 82 -8.36 8.73 1.34
CA SER A 82 -9.75 8.25 1.23
C SER A 82 -10.09 7.74 -0.18
N ASP A 83 -9.55 8.39 -1.21
CA ASP A 83 -9.91 8.19 -2.62
C ASP A 83 -9.13 7.00 -3.23
N THR A 84 -8.05 6.57 -2.58
CA THR A 84 -7.18 5.47 -3.03
C THR A 84 -7.99 4.20 -3.27
N PHE A 85 -8.95 3.86 -2.39
CA PHE A 85 -9.74 2.64 -2.57
C PHE A 85 -10.54 2.66 -3.88
N GLN A 86 -11.30 3.73 -4.13
CA GLN A 86 -12.10 3.87 -5.35
C GLN A 86 -11.24 3.87 -6.62
N LEU A 87 -10.03 4.45 -6.56
CA LEU A 87 -9.09 4.44 -7.67
C LEU A 87 -8.66 3.02 -8.02
N TYR A 88 -8.23 2.24 -7.01
CA TYR A 88 -7.76 0.88 -7.24
C TYR A 88 -8.89 -0.10 -7.55
N GLU A 89 -10.09 0.08 -7.00
CA GLU A 89 -11.26 -0.73 -7.33
C GLU A 89 -11.63 -0.64 -8.83
N LYS A 90 -11.46 0.54 -9.43
CA LYS A 90 -11.61 0.74 -10.89
C LYS A 90 -10.49 0.10 -11.71
N ALA A 91 -9.33 -0.11 -11.09
CA ALA A 91 -8.13 -0.62 -11.76
C ALA A 91 -8.05 -2.15 -11.71
N VAL A 92 -8.42 -2.75 -10.57
CA VAL A 92 -8.34 -4.18 -10.26
C VAL A 92 -9.48 -4.57 -9.31
N PRO A 93 -10.01 -5.80 -9.38
CA PRO A 93 -11.00 -6.24 -8.41
C PRO A 93 -10.40 -6.28 -7.00
N LEU A 94 -11.06 -5.61 -6.06
CA LEU A 94 -10.65 -5.52 -4.67
C LEU A 94 -11.72 -6.09 -3.74
N LYS A 95 -11.25 -6.72 -2.68
CA LYS A 95 -12.01 -7.11 -1.49
C LYS A 95 -11.20 -6.74 -0.28
N PHE A 96 -11.86 -6.53 0.85
CA PHE A 96 -11.12 -6.39 2.09
C PHE A 96 -11.88 -6.93 3.27
N LEU A 97 -11.11 -7.62 4.09
CA LEU A 97 -11.60 -8.26 5.28
C LEU A 97 -11.36 -7.30 6.45
N VAL A 98 -12.42 -7.00 7.19
CA VAL A 98 -12.41 -6.03 8.28
C VAL A 98 -12.69 -6.73 9.58
N ALA A 99 -11.94 -6.40 10.63
CA ALA A 99 -12.25 -6.75 12.00
C ALA A 99 -12.96 -5.57 12.67
N LYS A 100 -14.20 -5.79 13.12
CA LYS A 100 -15.01 -4.78 13.82
C LYS A 100 -15.26 -5.18 15.27
N ASN A 101 -15.39 -4.20 16.15
CA ASN A 101 -15.82 -4.43 17.53
C ASN A 101 -17.35 -4.52 17.66
N ILE A 102 -17.84 -4.69 18.89
CA ILE A 102 -19.28 -4.78 19.19
C ILE A 102 -20.07 -3.51 18.80
N ARG A 103 -19.40 -2.36 18.67
CA ARG A 103 -19.99 -1.08 18.26
C ARG A 103 -19.95 -0.86 16.76
N GLY A 104 -19.29 -1.75 16.00
CA GLY A 104 -19.10 -1.62 14.57
C GLY A 104 -17.87 -0.81 14.15
N GLU A 105 -17.06 -0.35 15.11
CA GLU A 105 -15.82 0.40 14.84
C GLU A 105 -14.74 -0.52 14.26
N VAL A 106 -13.97 -0.01 13.30
CA VAL A 106 -12.96 -0.80 12.58
C VAL A 106 -11.68 -0.92 13.39
N LEU A 107 -11.37 -2.12 13.85
CA LEU A 107 -10.13 -2.42 14.61
C LEU A 107 -8.92 -2.67 13.71
N GLY A 108 -9.18 -3.17 12.51
CA GLY A 108 -8.15 -3.47 11.52
C GLY A 108 -8.73 -4.04 10.24
N LEU A 109 -7.93 -4.01 9.17
CA LEU A 109 -8.32 -4.52 7.87
C LEU A 109 -7.15 -5.18 7.14
N ALA A 110 -7.49 -6.00 6.16
CA ALA A 110 -6.55 -6.57 5.20
C ALA A 110 -7.14 -6.44 3.79
N LEU A 111 -6.40 -5.77 2.90
CA LEU A 111 -6.79 -5.64 1.50
C LEU A 111 -6.39 -6.89 0.72
N LEU A 112 -7.29 -7.37 -0.12
CA LEU A 112 -7.10 -8.48 -1.04
C LEU A 112 -7.44 -8.01 -2.44
N SER A 113 -6.49 -8.12 -3.37
CA SER A 113 -6.75 -8.02 -4.79
C SER A 113 -6.85 -9.41 -5.38
N THR A 114 -7.93 -9.65 -6.12
CA THR A 114 -8.18 -10.90 -6.82
C THR A 114 -8.28 -10.59 -8.31
N SER A 115 -7.65 -11.39 -9.15
CA SER A 115 -7.81 -11.27 -10.59
C SER A 115 -8.19 -12.64 -11.14
N ASP A 116 -9.24 -12.68 -11.96
CA ASP A 116 -9.71 -13.91 -12.60
C ASP A 116 -8.69 -14.47 -13.61
N LEU A 117 -7.68 -13.67 -13.96
CA LEU A 117 -6.67 -13.98 -14.97
C LEU A 117 -5.33 -14.42 -14.35
N SER A 118 -5.08 -14.12 -13.07
CA SER A 118 -3.89 -14.58 -12.35
C SER A 118 -4.24 -15.78 -11.49
N ASN A 119 -3.37 -16.78 -11.44
CA ASN A 119 -3.57 -17.95 -10.58
C ASN A 119 -3.37 -17.66 -9.08
N PHE A 120 -2.99 -16.43 -8.73
CA PHE A 120 -2.70 -15.99 -7.37
C PHE A 120 -3.47 -14.71 -7.00
N SER A 121 -3.75 -14.57 -5.71
CA SER A 121 -4.32 -13.35 -5.11
C SER A 121 -3.22 -12.51 -4.46
N ILE A 122 -3.37 -11.19 -4.47
CA ILE A 122 -2.40 -10.27 -3.86
C ILE A 122 -2.98 -9.73 -2.56
N VAL A 123 -2.33 -10.05 -1.45
CA VAL A 123 -2.57 -9.39 -0.17
C VAL A 123 -1.85 -8.05 -0.19
N GLY A 124 -2.64 -6.97 -0.10
CA GLY A 124 -2.18 -5.60 0.01
C GLY A 124 -1.83 -5.22 1.44
N PRO A 125 -2.02 -3.95 1.85
CA PRO A 125 -1.75 -3.54 3.22
C PRO A 125 -2.64 -4.28 4.22
N ILE A 126 -2.01 -4.75 5.31
CA ILE A 126 -2.70 -5.19 6.53
C ILE A 126 -2.47 -4.11 7.56
N PHE A 127 -3.56 -3.49 8.02
CA PHE A 127 -3.53 -2.45 9.02
C PHE A 127 -4.31 -2.87 10.25
N VAL A 128 -3.76 -2.58 11.42
CA VAL A 128 -4.45 -2.74 12.71
C VAL A 128 -4.23 -1.45 13.47
N GLN A 129 -5.32 -0.87 13.97
CA GLN A 129 -5.28 0.31 14.83
C GLN A 129 -4.31 0.07 15.99
N GLU A 130 -3.57 1.11 16.36
CA GLU A 130 -2.45 1.00 17.28
C GLU A 130 -2.84 0.38 18.63
N ASP A 131 -3.98 0.79 19.16
CA ASP A 131 -4.52 0.34 20.44
C ASP A 131 -4.87 -1.16 20.45
N PHE A 132 -5.05 -1.75 19.26
CA PHE A 132 -5.38 -3.15 19.05
C PHE A 132 -4.24 -3.95 18.41
N ARG A 133 -3.01 -3.41 18.37
CA ARG A 133 -1.84 -4.16 17.90
C ARG A 133 -1.41 -5.22 18.91
N HIS A 134 -0.71 -6.23 18.41
CA HIS A 134 -0.17 -7.34 19.22
C HIS A 134 -1.20 -8.22 19.97
N VAL A 135 -2.51 -8.03 19.72
CA VAL A 135 -3.57 -8.86 20.31
C VAL A 135 -3.98 -10.05 19.41
N GLY A 136 -3.46 -10.12 18.19
CA GLY A 136 -3.65 -11.23 17.26
C GLY A 136 -4.53 -10.94 16.03
N ILE A 137 -5.21 -9.79 15.97
CA ILE A 137 -6.15 -9.43 14.88
C ILE A 137 -5.51 -9.55 13.50
N GLY A 138 -4.34 -8.92 13.28
CA GLY A 138 -3.66 -8.99 11.98
C GLY A 138 -3.28 -10.42 11.55
N SER A 139 -2.97 -11.31 12.50
CA SER A 139 -2.71 -12.71 12.19
C SER A 139 -3.98 -13.48 11.84
N ILE A 140 -5.11 -13.12 12.44
CA ILE A 140 -6.41 -13.72 12.13
C ILE A 140 -6.86 -13.28 10.74
N LEU A 141 -6.80 -11.97 10.45
CA LEU A 141 -7.10 -11.43 9.12
C LEU A 141 -6.31 -12.13 8.02
N MET A 142 -4.99 -12.24 8.19
CA MET A 142 -4.15 -12.96 7.23
C MET A 142 -4.60 -14.42 7.09
N LYS A 143 -4.73 -15.17 8.20
CA LYS A 143 -5.11 -16.59 8.16
C LYS A 143 -6.44 -16.82 7.43
N GLU A 144 -7.45 -15.99 7.67
CA GLU A 144 -8.73 -16.12 6.98
C GLU A 144 -8.59 -15.89 5.47
N ILE A 145 -7.77 -14.91 5.04
CA ILE A 145 -7.46 -14.72 3.63
C ILE A 145 -6.73 -15.93 3.03
N ILE A 146 -5.73 -16.49 3.73
CA ILE A 146 -4.98 -17.67 3.23
C ILE A 146 -5.90 -18.89 3.11
N LYS A 147 -6.82 -19.10 4.06
CA LYS A 147 -7.74 -20.26 4.01
C LYS A 147 -8.59 -20.29 2.75
N GLU A 148 -8.98 -19.12 2.25
CA GLU A 148 -9.85 -19.00 1.07
C GLU A 148 -9.07 -18.97 -0.26
N ASN A 149 -7.74 -18.87 -0.24
CA ASN A 149 -6.92 -18.64 -1.44
C ASN A 149 -5.72 -19.61 -1.51
N THR A 150 -5.57 -20.34 -2.61
CA THR A 150 -4.54 -21.38 -2.77
C THR A 150 -3.15 -20.83 -3.08
N GLU A 151 -3.06 -19.76 -3.87
CA GLU A 151 -1.80 -19.06 -4.15
C GLU A 151 -1.94 -17.59 -3.79
N ILE A 152 -1.01 -17.09 -2.97
CA ILE A 152 -1.02 -15.71 -2.51
C ILE A 152 0.35 -15.07 -2.65
N ALA A 153 0.36 -13.80 -3.03
CA ALA A 153 1.51 -12.91 -2.91
C ALA A 153 1.21 -11.83 -1.86
N PHE A 154 2.15 -11.53 -0.98
CA PHE A 154 1.95 -10.49 0.04
C PHE A 154 2.97 -9.36 -0.11
N ASN A 155 2.46 -8.14 -0.33
CA ASN A 155 3.27 -6.93 -0.33
C ASN A 155 3.54 -6.49 1.12
N SER A 156 4.52 -7.14 1.74
CA SER A 156 4.91 -6.90 3.13
C SER A 156 5.83 -5.71 3.32
N ILE A 157 5.67 -5.00 4.44
CA ILE A 157 6.65 -4.03 4.94
C ILE A 157 7.82 -4.78 5.60
N SER A 158 9.04 -4.26 5.44
CA SER A 158 10.29 -4.89 5.89
C SER A 158 10.25 -5.45 7.32
N TYR A 159 9.66 -4.74 8.28
CA TYR A 159 9.61 -5.20 9.68
C TYR A 159 8.68 -6.39 9.94
N LEU A 160 7.78 -6.72 9.00
CA LEU A 160 6.91 -7.89 9.08
C LEU A 160 7.55 -9.15 8.48
N LEU A 161 8.59 -9.01 7.64
CA LEU A 161 9.22 -10.13 6.93
C LEU A 161 9.59 -11.32 7.84
N PRO A 162 10.24 -11.13 9.01
CA PRO A 162 10.60 -12.26 9.87
C PRO A 162 9.38 -13.04 10.38
N LYS A 163 8.26 -12.35 10.63
CA LYS A 163 7.04 -12.96 11.16
C LYS A 163 6.23 -13.68 10.08
N ILE A 164 6.44 -13.33 8.82
CA ILE A 164 5.63 -13.82 7.72
C ILE A 164 6.05 -15.22 7.31
N ASP A 165 7.36 -15.45 7.21
CA ASP A 165 7.91 -16.76 6.88
C ASP A 165 7.50 -17.78 7.95
N GLU A 166 7.79 -17.47 9.23
CA GLU A 166 7.51 -18.37 10.36
C GLU A 166 6.00 -18.67 10.56
N LYS A 167 5.11 -17.70 10.32
CA LYS A 167 3.68 -17.84 10.67
C LYS A 167 2.77 -18.19 9.51
N PHE A 168 3.16 -17.83 8.29
CA PHE A 168 2.31 -17.95 7.11
C PHE A 168 2.97 -18.76 6.00
N ASN A 169 4.19 -19.26 6.20
CA ASN A 169 4.92 -20.09 5.25
C ASN A 169 5.08 -19.40 3.87
N LEU A 170 5.30 -18.08 3.90
CA LEU A 170 5.52 -17.27 2.71
C LEU A 170 7.00 -16.96 2.56
N THR A 171 7.59 -17.46 1.48
CA THR A 171 9.00 -17.19 1.17
C THR A 171 9.16 -15.76 0.63
N PRO A 172 10.05 -14.94 1.21
CA PRO A 172 10.31 -13.60 0.70
C PRO A 172 10.90 -13.66 -0.71
N LYS A 173 10.29 -12.95 -1.66
CA LYS A 173 10.80 -12.74 -3.03
C LYS A 173 10.91 -11.24 -3.29
N SER A 174 12.00 -10.82 -3.94
CA SER A 174 12.29 -9.46 -4.44
C SER A 174 11.88 -8.30 -3.52
N MET A 175 12.85 -7.67 -2.86
CA MET A 175 12.59 -6.46 -2.08
C MET A 175 12.39 -5.25 -3.00
N ARG A 176 11.19 -4.66 -2.96
CA ARG A 176 10.96 -3.31 -3.50
C ARG A 176 11.44 -2.29 -2.47
N THR A 177 12.18 -1.29 -2.91
CA THR A 177 12.63 -0.19 -2.05
C THR A 177 11.77 1.04 -2.27
N PHE A 178 11.26 1.61 -1.17
CA PHE A 178 10.53 2.86 -1.16
C PHE A 178 11.51 3.97 -0.78
N GLY A 179 11.67 4.99 -1.63
CA GLY A 179 12.56 6.12 -1.37
C GLY A 179 11.77 7.42 -1.22
N ARG A 180 11.85 8.07 -0.06
CA ARG A 180 11.33 9.43 0.16
C ARG A 180 12.46 10.44 -0.01
N ILE A 181 12.30 11.35 -0.94
CA ILE A 181 13.25 12.40 -1.34
C ILE A 181 12.59 13.75 -1.13
N ARG A 182 13.16 14.59 -0.28
CA ARG A 182 12.74 15.99 -0.18
C ARG A 182 13.50 16.81 -1.23
N VAL A 183 12.79 17.42 -2.19
CA VAL A 183 13.44 18.36 -3.13
C VAL A 183 13.38 19.75 -2.52
N THR A 184 14.55 20.31 -2.28
CA THR A 184 14.72 21.71 -1.90
C THR A 184 15.18 22.47 -3.14
N ASN A 185 14.60 23.65 -3.41
CA ASN A 185 14.82 24.46 -4.62
C ASN A 185 14.42 23.77 -5.94
N PRO A 186 13.12 23.78 -6.31
CA PRO A 186 12.66 23.15 -7.55
C PRO A 186 13.27 23.79 -8.81
N SER A 187 13.81 25.02 -8.69
CA SER A 187 14.37 25.85 -9.77
C SER A 187 15.51 25.22 -10.58
N GLY A 188 16.01 24.03 -10.23
CA GLY A 188 17.02 23.26 -10.97
C GLY A 188 16.48 22.40 -12.14
N PHE A 189 15.16 22.27 -12.30
CA PHE A 189 14.54 21.52 -13.41
C PHE A 189 14.53 22.16 -14.83
N PRO A 190 14.85 23.45 -15.10
CA PRO A 190 14.66 24.06 -16.43
C PRO A 190 15.52 23.47 -17.56
N ASN A 191 16.61 22.77 -17.24
CA ASN A 191 17.54 22.22 -18.24
C ASN A 191 17.27 20.75 -18.59
N LEU A 192 16.12 20.21 -18.18
CA LEU A 192 15.76 18.84 -18.47
C LEU A 192 15.35 18.70 -19.93
N LYS A 193 16.30 18.30 -20.77
CA LYS A 193 15.98 17.74 -22.09
C LYS A 193 14.98 16.61 -21.87
N GLU A 194 13.74 16.83 -22.30
CA GLU A 194 12.65 15.84 -22.32
C GLU A 194 12.89 14.77 -23.39
N GLU A 195 13.95 14.95 -24.16
CA GLU A 195 14.20 14.22 -25.39
C GLU A 195 15.25 13.16 -25.12
N LYS A 196 14.79 11.91 -25.20
CA LYS A 196 15.65 10.78 -25.50
C LYS A 196 15.38 10.41 -26.95
N THR A 197 16.42 10.42 -27.77
CA THR A 197 16.32 10.03 -29.18
C THR A 197 15.68 8.64 -29.28
N GLY A 198 14.67 8.51 -30.15
CA GLY A 198 13.93 7.25 -30.33
C GLY A 198 12.82 6.99 -29.31
N VAL A 199 12.49 7.92 -28.41
CA VAL A 199 11.41 7.75 -27.43
C VAL A 199 10.36 8.86 -27.55
N ILE A 200 9.08 8.48 -27.56
CA ILE A 200 7.93 9.36 -27.54
C ILE A 200 7.28 9.30 -26.15
N LEU A 201 7.09 10.45 -25.49
CA LEU A 201 6.43 10.55 -24.19
C LEU A 201 5.04 11.15 -24.34
N SER A 202 4.02 10.42 -23.89
CA SER A 202 2.62 10.82 -24.00
C SER A 202 1.93 10.86 -22.64
N PHE A 203 1.27 11.98 -22.35
CA PHE A 203 0.28 12.03 -21.28
C PHE A 203 -0.97 11.27 -21.70
N ALA A 204 -1.66 10.65 -20.74
CA ALA A 204 -2.89 9.88 -20.96
C ALA A 204 -3.91 10.51 -21.92
N LYS A 205 -4.12 11.84 -21.87
CA LYS A 205 -5.03 12.57 -22.79
C LYS A 205 -4.66 12.48 -24.28
N LYS A 206 -3.43 12.10 -24.61
CA LYS A 206 -2.89 11.98 -25.98
C LYS A 206 -2.63 10.53 -26.38
N ILE A 207 -3.01 9.57 -25.55
CA ILE A 207 -2.81 8.14 -25.78
C ILE A 207 -4.03 7.61 -26.54
N SER A 208 -3.79 6.98 -27.70
CA SER A 208 -4.87 6.33 -28.48
C SER A 208 -5.31 5.01 -27.83
N ASP A 209 -6.45 4.47 -28.23
CA ASP A 209 -6.93 3.18 -27.71
C ASP A 209 -5.94 2.03 -27.97
N GLU A 210 -5.35 1.94 -29.16
CA GLU A 210 -4.29 0.96 -29.48
C GLU A 210 -3.06 1.10 -28.56
N GLN A 211 -2.71 2.33 -28.18
CA GLN A 211 -1.60 2.56 -27.25
C GLN A 211 -1.96 2.17 -25.81
N TRP A 212 -3.23 2.24 -25.42
CA TRP A 212 -3.68 1.74 -24.11
C TRP A 212 -3.55 0.23 -23.98
N ASP A 213 -3.75 -0.53 -25.06
CA ASP A 213 -3.52 -1.97 -25.07
C ASP A 213 -2.04 -2.28 -24.84
N LYS A 214 -1.15 -1.57 -25.54
CA LYS A 214 0.31 -1.69 -25.34
C LYS A 214 0.77 -1.31 -23.92
N ILE A 215 0.15 -0.32 -23.30
CA ILE A 215 0.39 0.03 -21.88
C ILE A 215 -0.05 -1.12 -20.97
N SER A 216 -1.20 -1.72 -21.25
CA SER A 216 -1.73 -2.83 -20.46
C SER A 216 -0.82 -4.05 -20.56
N GLU A 217 -0.39 -4.41 -21.78
CA GLU A 217 0.57 -5.49 -22.04
C GLU A 217 1.92 -5.24 -21.35
N PHE A 218 2.47 -4.03 -21.47
CA PHE A 218 3.73 -3.69 -20.80
C PHE A 218 3.60 -3.73 -19.28
N GLY A 219 2.52 -3.19 -18.73
CA GLY A 219 2.23 -3.25 -17.30
C GLY A 219 2.11 -4.68 -16.78
N GLU A 220 1.36 -5.53 -17.49
CA GLU A 220 1.22 -6.95 -17.18
C GLU A 220 2.56 -7.68 -17.24
N SER A 221 3.42 -7.40 -18.22
CA SER A 221 4.77 -7.98 -18.28
C SER A 221 5.67 -7.60 -17.09
N CYS A 222 5.38 -6.47 -16.43
CA CYS A 222 6.12 -5.99 -15.27
C CYS A 222 5.59 -6.58 -13.94
N THR A 223 4.30 -6.87 -13.85
CA THR A 223 3.63 -7.24 -12.59
C THR A 223 3.04 -8.64 -12.58
N ASN A 224 2.95 -9.32 -13.73
CA ASN A 224 2.11 -10.49 -13.96
C ASN A 224 0.64 -10.27 -13.54
N GLU A 225 0.16 -9.03 -13.64
CA GLU A 225 -1.18 -8.62 -13.25
C GLU A 225 -1.77 -7.73 -14.34
N LYS A 226 -2.89 -8.17 -14.93
CA LYS A 226 -3.64 -7.34 -15.85
C LYS A 226 -4.38 -6.26 -15.07
N ARG A 227 -4.17 -5.00 -15.45
CA ARG A 227 -4.73 -3.82 -14.77
C ARG A 227 -5.37 -2.87 -15.77
N ASN A 228 -6.50 -2.28 -15.38
CA ASN A 228 -7.02 -1.12 -16.09
C ASN A 228 -6.22 0.13 -15.68
N TRP A 229 -5.45 0.68 -16.60
CA TRP A 229 -4.57 1.83 -16.35
C TRP A 229 -5.25 3.19 -16.53
N ARG A 230 -6.43 3.23 -17.17
CA ARG A 230 -7.17 4.48 -17.45
C ARG A 230 -7.57 5.27 -16.20
N PRO A 231 -7.96 4.64 -15.06
CA PRO A 231 -8.30 5.37 -13.84
C PRO A 231 -7.17 6.24 -13.28
N PHE A 232 -5.90 5.94 -13.60
CA PHE A 232 -4.75 6.74 -13.16
C PHE A 232 -4.57 8.04 -13.98
N SER A 233 -5.60 8.48 -14.69
CA SER A 233 -5.63 9.71 -15.48
C SER A 233 -6.88 10.53 -15.16
N ASP A 234 -6.89 11.16 -14.00
CA ASP A 234 -7.94 12.07 -13.57
C ASP A 234 -7.36 13.42 -13.10
N GLU A 235 -8.05 14.17 -12.24
CA GLU A 235 -7.57 15.47 -11.77
C GLU A 235 -6.41 15.36 -10.77
N LYS A 236 -6.44 14.33 -9.90
CA LYS A 236 -5.45 14.07 -8.84
C LYS A 236 -4.37 13.07 -9.25
N ASN A 237 -4.60 12.33 -10.33
CA ASN A 237 -3.73 11.29 -10.86
C ASN A 237 -3.29 11.61 -12.29
N GLN A 238 -2.01 11.39 -12.60
CA GLN A 238 -1.46 11.65 -13.93
C GLN A 238 -0.61 10.47 -14.40
N LEU A 239 -1.08 9.80 -15.46
CA LEU A 239 -0.32 8.77 -16.16
C LEU A 239 0.45 9.37 -17.36
N VAL A 240 1.72 8.99 -17.44
CA VAL A 240 2.63 9.23 -18.58
C VAL A 240 3.18 7.89 -19.04
N ALA A 241 3.12 7.64 -20.35
CA ALA A 241 3.72 6.47 -20.97
C ALA A 241 4.85 6.87 -21.93
N ALA A 242 5.87 6.02 -22.01
CA ALA A 242 6.95 6.09 -22.96
C ALA A 242 6.77 5.03 -24.04
N PHE A 243 6.89 5.43 -25.30
CA PHE A 243 6.81 4.57 -26.46
C PHE A 243 8.12 4.61 -27.24
N ASP A 244 8.56 3.45 -27.70
CA ASP A 244 9.65 3.36 -28.66
C ASP A 244 9.18 3.91 -30.02
N LYS A 245 9.99 4.75 -30.66
CA LYS A 245 9.60 5.47 -31.88
C LYS A 245 9.51 4.55 -33.09
N ASP A 246 10.31 3.49 -33.13
CA ASP A 246 10.45 2.62 -34.29
C ASP A 246 9.41 1.49 -34.27
N SER A 247 9.21 0.86 -33.12
CA SER A 247 8.21 -0.21 -32.92
C SER A 247 6.83 0.31 -32.48
N GLY A 248 6.78 1.50 -31.90
CA GLY A 248 5.58 2.01 -31.25
C GLY A 248 5.22 1.27 -29.95
N ASP A 249 6.08 0.42 -29.42
CA ASP A 249 5.81 -0.38 -28.23
C ASP A 249 5.94 0.43 -26.95
N CYS A 250 5.13 0.10 -25.93
CA CYS A 250 5.29 0.72 -24.62
C CYS A 250 6.58 0.20 -23.97
N ILE A 251 7.42 1.14 -23.52
CA ILE A 251 8.72 0.85 -22.90
C ILE A 251 8.84 1.44 -21.49
N GLY A 252 7.79 2.10 -21.01
CA GLY A 252 7.69 2.56 -19.64
C GLY A 252 6.38 3.27 -19.32
N ILE A 253 5.99 3.23 -18.05
CA ILE A 253 4.79 3.83 -17.48
C ILE A 253 5.19 4.55 -16.19
N SER A 254 4.68 5.75 -15.99
CA SER A 254 4.80 6.51 -14.75
C SER A 254 3.43 7.05 -14.36
N VAL A 255 3.05 6.84 -13.11
CA VAL A 255 1.85 7.45 -12.52
C VAL A 255 2.29 8.38 -11.40
N LEU A 256 1.76 9.60 -11.41
CA LEU A 256 1.85 10.56 -10.32
C LEU A 256 0.51 10.66 -9.64
N ARG A 257 0.50 10.66 -8.31
CA ARG A 257 -0.67 10.90 -7.49
C ARG A 257 -0.40 12.06 -6.55
N GLU A 258 -1.34 12.97 -6.45
CA GLU A 258 -1.40 14.02 -5.43
C GLU A 258 -2.12 13.44 -4.22
N ILE A 259 -1.38 13.15 -3.13
CA ILE A 259 -1.97 12.64 -1.89
C ILE A 259 -2.28 13.86 -1.01
N GLU A 260 -3.56 14.20 -0.92
CA GLU A 260 -4.08 15.32 -0.13
C GLU A 260 -4.33 14.88 1.31
N ASN A 261 -3.76 15.63 2.27
CA ASN A 261 -3.95 15.38 3.69
C ASN A 261 -4.87 16.44 4.29
N GLU A 262 -5.78 16.03 5.16
CA GLU A 262 -6.77 16.90 5.83
C GLU A 262 -6.13 17.93 6.80
N ASP A 263 -4.83 17.81 7.08
CA ASP A 263 -4.02 18.70 7.92
C ASP A 263 -3.79 20.12 7.37
N GLY A 264 -4.19 20.41 6.13
CA GLY A 264 -3.83 21.66 5.45
C GLY A 264 -2.33 21.76 5.09
N ARG A 265 -1.58 20.65 5.16
CA ARG A 265 -0.21 20.54 4.65
C ARG A 265 -0.22 20.42 3.12
N ILE A 266 0.89 20.79 2.50
CA ILE A 266 1.11 20.63 1.05
C ILE A 266 0.98 19.14 0.69
N PRO A 267 0.25 18.78 -0.37
CA PRO A 267 0.07 17.39 -0.76
C PRO A 267 1.41 16.72 -1.09
N ASP A 268 1.57 15.48 -0.62
CA ASP A 268 2.74 14.67 -0.98
C ASP A 268 2.55 14.10 -2.39
N LEU A 269 3.63 14.12 -3.18
CA LEU A 269 3.60 13.65 -4.55
C LEU A 269 4.17 12.23 -4.61
N LEU A 270 3.29 11.28 -4.92
CA LEU A 270 3.61 9.87 -5.05
C LEU A 270 3.83 9.52 -6.52
N VAL A 271 5.05 9.13 -6.89
CA VAL A 271 5.28 8.54 -8.22
C VAL A 271 5.28 7.03 -8.10
N ALA A 272 4.12 6.41 -8.33
CA ALA A 272 4.01 4.98 -8.54
C ALA A 272 2.74 4.56 -9.28
N PRO A 273 2.83 3.50 -10.10
CA PRO A 273 4.07 2.77 -10.42
C PRO A 273 4.98 3.56 -11.39
N LEU A 274 6.28 3.27 -11.34
CA LEU A 274 7.28 3.71 -12.33
C LEU A 274 7.97 2.45 -12.88
N TYR A 275 7.46 1.98 -14.00
CA TYR A 275 7.98 0.84 -14.73
C TYR A 275 8.71 1.33 -15.98
N ALA A 276 9.88 0.78 -16.26
CA ALA A 276 10.66 1.18 -17.42
C ALA A 276 11.63 0.06 -17.83
N LYS A 277 11.85 -0.11 -19.15
CA LYS A 277 12.83 -1.07 -19.68
C LYS A 277 14.29 -0.71 -19.33
N SER A 278 14.56 0.54 -18.94
CA SER A 278 15.90 0.96 -18.50
C SER A 278 15.85 2.14 -17.52
N PRO A 279 16.88 2.34 -16.69
CA PRO A 279 17.00 3.50 -15.80
C PRO A 279 16.90 4.83 -16.54
N THR A 280 17.45 4.92 -17.75
CA THR A 280 17.39 6.16 -18.55
C THR A 280 15.97 6.49 -19.02
N ILE A 281 15.12 5.49 -19.27
CA ILE A 281 13.70 5.70 -19.59
C ILE A 281 12.95 6.14 -18.34
N ALA A 282 13.23 5.50 -17.19
CA ALA A 282 12.64 5.87 -15.91
C ALA A 282 12.94 7.34 -15.55
N GLU A 283 14.17 7.78 -15.77
CA GLU A 283 14.58 9.17 -15.55
C GLU A 283 13.80 10.15 -16.44
N VAL A 284 13.69 9.86 -17.74
CA VAL A 284 12.96 10.71 -18.69
C VAL A 284 11.45 10.74 -18.41
N LEU A 285 10.86 9.61 -18.02
CA LEU A 285 9.48 9.54 -17.55
C LEU A 285 9.27 10.40 -16.31
N LEU A 286 10.12 10.24 -15.29
CA LEU A 286 10.04 10.99 -14.04
C LEU A 286 10.08 12.51 -14.29
N ARG A 287 11.00 12.96 -15.16
CA ARG A 287 11.10 14.37 -15.58
C ARG A 287 9.81 14.85 -16.23
N LYS A 288 9.23 14.06 -17.15
CA LYS A 288 7.97 14.40 -17.83
C LYS A 288 6.79 14.47 -16.87
N THR A 289 6.72 13.50 -15.97
CA THR A 289 5.67 13.37 -14.97
C THR A 289 5.61 14.60 -14.04
N PHE A 290 6.77 15.11 -13.61
CA PHE A 290 6.83 16.29 -12.73
C PHE A 290 6.59 17.63 -13.39
N LYS A 291 6.54 17.69 -14.74
CA LYS A 291 6.38 18.94 -15.49
C LYS A 291 5.16 19.76 -15.04
N LYS A 292 4.01 19.12 -14.78
CA LYS A 292 2.76 19.78 -14.36
C LYS A 292 2.94 20.59 -13.06
N HIS A 293 3.72 20.09 -12.12
CA HIS A 293 3.89 20.69 -10.79
C HIS A 293 4.96 21.79 -10.75
N TYR A 294 5.90 21.73 -11.70
CA TYR A 294 6.95 22.73 -11.81
C TYR A 294 6.45 24.08 -12.32
N PHE A 295 5.58 24.10 -13.34
CA PHE A 295 5.07 25.36 -13.89
C PHE A 295 3.96 25.99 -13.05
N ARG A 296 3.29 25.20 -12.18
CA ARG A 296 2.24 25.70 -11.27
C ARG A 296 2.81 26.52 -10.10
N THR A 297 4.07 26.29 -9.72
CA THR A 297 4.70 26.83 -8.50
C THR A 297 5.37 28.20 -8.63
N GLN A 298 5.31 28.87 -9.79
CA GLN A 298 5.76 30.27 -9.93
C GLN A 298 4.84 31.29 -9.22
N LYS A 299 3.69 30.86 -8.70
CA LYS A 299 2.91 31.62 -7.70
C LYS A 299 2.99 30.88 -6.37
N THR A 300 4.03 31.20 -5.60
CA THR A 300 4.15 30.96 -4.16
C THR A 300 3.79 29.54 -3.68
N THR A 301 4.73 28.60 -3.75
CA THR A 301 4.65 27.38 -2.91
C THR A 301 6.04 26.87 -2.56
N THR A 302 6.30 26.77 -1.26
CA THR A 302 7.57 26.32 -0.68
C THR A 302 7.43 24.86 -0.25
N ILE A 303 8.24 23.98 -0.87
CA ILE A 303 8.64 22.63 -0.44
C ILE A 303 7.54 21.54 -0.44
N SER A 304 7.62 20.64 -1.42
CA SER A 304 6.97 19.32 -1.42
C SER A 304 7.99 18.21 -1.18
N THR A 305 7.57 17.15 -0.48
CA THR A 305 8.31 15.89 -0.35
C THR A 305 7.89 14.97 -1.49
N TRP A 306 8.85 14.26 -2.07
CA TRP A 306 8.65 13.41 -3.26
C TRP A 306 8.96 11.99 -2.87
N THR A 307 8.11 11.02 -3.20
CA THR A 307 8.46 9.61 -3.05
C THR A 307 8.67 9.03 -4.44
N ILE A 308 9.90 8.65 -4.78
CA ILE A 308 10.22 7.95 -6.02
C ILE A 308 10.13 6.46 -5.71
N LEU A 309 9.25 5.76 -6.41
CA LEU A 309 9.20 4.30 -6.36
C LEU A 309 9.92 3.74 -7.56
N GLN A 310 11.04 3.08 -7.32
CA GLN A 310 11.75 2.33 -8.35
C GLN A 310 11.50 0.85 -8.11
N SER A 311 10.75 0.20 -9.01
CA SER A 311 10.76 -1.26 -9.08
C SER A 311 11.76 -1.67 -10.15
N THR A 312 12.94 -2.09 -9.71
CA THR A 312 13.88 -2.80 -10.60
C THR A 312 13.39 -4.25 -10.69
N VAL A 313 12.96 -4.67 -11.87
CA VAL A 313 12.72 -6.09 -12.15
C VAL A 313 14.04 -6.66 -12.69
N ASP A 314 14.84 -7.28 -11.82
CA ASP A 314 15.96 -8.10 -12.27
C ASP A 314 15.41 -9.40 -12.87
N GLN A 315 15.21 -9.41 -14.19
CA GLN A 315 15.00 -10.65 -14.93
C GLN A 315 16.36 -11.34 -15.11
N SER A 316 16.74 -12.21 -14.17
CA SER A 316 17.67 -13.29 -14.47
C SER A 316 16.89 -14.47 -15.02
N ILE A 317 16.68 -14.47 -16.34
CA ILE A 317 16.35 -15.67 -17.08
C ILE A 317 17.61 -16.55 -17.03
N SER A 318 17.63 -17.57 -16.18
CA SER A 318 18.53 -18.71 -16.38
C SER A 318 17.68 -19.94 -16.69
N SER A 319 17.59 -20.22 -17.98
CA SER A 319 17.19 -21.51 -18.52
C SER A 319 18.13 -22.59 -18.03
N SER A 320 17.65 -23.55 -17.23
CA SER A 320 18.15 -24.93 -17.24
C SER A 320 17.19 -25.85 -16.47
N SER A 321 16.28 -26.50 -17.21
CA SER A 321 16.11 -27.95 -17.03
C SER A 321 17.19 -28.61 -17.89
N PRO A 322 17.86 -29.69 -17.45
CA PRO A 322 17.18 -30.98 -17.23
C PRO A 322 17.71 -31.85 -16.07
N HIS A 323 16.96 -32.93 -15.82
CA HIS A 323 17.32 -34.22 -15.20
C HIS A 323 16.76 -34.55 -13.80
N LEU A 324 15.69 -35.35 -13.84
CA LEU A 324 15.56 -36.68 -13.21
C LEU A 324 16.71 -37.13 -12.29
N ASN A 325 16.35 -37.51 -11.06
CA ASN A 325 16.40 -38.89 -10.52
C ASN A 325 15.74 -38.86 -9.12
N LEU A 326 14.59 -39.50 -8.91
CA LEU A 326 14.49 -40.87 -8.38
C LEU A 326 15.45 -41.15 -7.21
N LEU A 327 14.97 -40.93 -5.99
CA LEU A 327 14.73 -41.97 -4.98
C LEU A 327 13.76 -41.46 -3.91
#